data_AF-A0A8B6XZQ8-F1
#
_entry.id   AF-A0A8B6XZQ8-F1
#
_cell.length_a   1.000
_cell.length_b   1.000
_cell.length_c   1.000
_cell.angle_alpha   90.00
_cell.angle_beta   90.00
_cell.angle_gamma   90.00
#
_symmetry.space_group_name_H-M   'P 1'
#
loop_
_entity.id
_entity.type
_entity.pdbx_description
1 polymer ?
#
loop_
_entity_poly.entity_id
_entity_poly.type
_entity_poly.pdbx_seq_one_letter_code
_entity_poly.pdbx_strand_id
1 'polypeptide(L)'
;MTWKLGVKSDEKPRYIIFGFQTNKDNNQTANASIFDHCNLINMQAMINNVRFPEADYELSFPNQKISRPNRDVSTFKEKFYRTNEIISNCNISTLGYRDFYPLMVFDLRNQSERLKPSVSDIQIKAYFSENVPDGTEAFAVIISERLGKLKSNGDRFNFE
;
A
#
# COMPACT_ATOMS: atom_id res chain seq x y z
N MET A 1 -5.24 15.56 -1.02
CA MET A 1 -5.24 15.13 -2.44
C MET A 1 -5.95 13.79 -2.58
N THR A 2 -6.62 13.54 -3.70
CA THR A 2 -7.32 12.27 -3.96
C THR A 2 -6.93 11.76 -5.34
N TRP A 3 -6.46 10.51 -5.38
CA TRP A 3 -6.14 9.82 -6.62
C TRP A 3 -7.09 8.65 -6.80
N LYS A 4 -7.65 8.53 -8.00
CA LYS A 4 -8.37 7.34 -8.42
C LYS A 4 -7.37 6.44 -9.13
N LEU A 5 -7.13 5.24 -8.59
CA LEU A 5 -6.23 4.29 -9.24
C LEU A 5 -6.97 3.71 -10.44
N GLY A 6 -6.44 3.92 -11.64
CA GLY A 6 -7.02 3.44 -12.91
C GLY A 6 -6.94 1.92 -13.11
N VAL A 7 -6.77 1.14 -12.04
CA VAL A 7 -6.64 -0.32 -12.10
C VAL A 7 -8.03 -0.92 -12.19
N LYS A 8 -8.41 -1.40 -13.37
CA LYS A 8 -9.60 -2.23 -13.57
C LYS A 8 -9.18 -3.69 -13.43
N SER A 9 -9.27 -4.24 -12.23
CA SER A 9 -9.08 -5.68 -12.01
C SER A 9 -10.32 -6.28 -11.37
N ASP A 10 -10.69 -7.46 -11.85
CA ASP A 10 -11.73 -8.31 -11.27
C ASP A 10 -11.20 -9.10 -10.05
N GLU A 11 -9.90 -9.05 -9.81
CA GLU A 11 -9.25 -9.71 -8.69
C GLU A 11 -9.38 -8.88 -7.41
N LYS A 12 -9.65 -9.56 -6.29
CA LYS A 12 -9.78 -8.94 -4.98
C LYS A 12 -8.39 -8.47 -4.49
N PRO A 13 -8.16 -7.15 -4.31
CA PRO A 13 -6.89 -6.67 -3.78
C PRO A 13 -6.72 -7.15 -2.33
N ARG A 14 -5.53 -7.56 -1.95
CA ARG A 14 -5.19 -8.00 -0.58
C ARG A 14 -4.33 -6.98 0.13
N TYR A 15 -3.47 -6.29 -0.61
CA TYR A 15 -2.61 -5.23 -0.11
C TYR A 15 -2.51 -4.09 -1.10
N ILE A 16 -2.38 -2.87 -0.59
CA ILE A 16 -1.94 -1.71 -1.35
C ILE A 16 -0.74 -1.12 -0.62
N ILE A 17 0.37 -0.93 -1.33
CA ILE A 17 1.55 -0.25 -0.84
C ILE A 17 1.67 1.07 -1.59
N PHE A 18 1.86 2.17 -0.88
CA PHE A 18 1.86 3.51 -1.44
C PHE A 18 3.06 4.32 -0.95
N GLY A 19 3.67 5.10 -1.83
CA GLY A 19 4.80 5.97 -1.49
C GLY A 19 4.89 7.17 -2.41
N PHE A 20 5.60 8.21 -1.97
CA PHE A 20 5.87 9.41 -2.74
C PHE A 20 7.36 9.54 -3.05
N GLN A 21 7.69 10.11 -4.20
CA GLN A 21 9.05 10.49 -4.55
C GLN A 21 9.06 11.88 -5.17
N THR A 22 10.02 12.71 -4.79
CA THR A 22 10.12 14.09 -5.26
C THR A 22 11.38 14.27 -6.10
N ASN A 23 11.22 14.61 -7.38
CA ASN A 23 12.32 14.88 -8.32
C ASN A 23 13.33 13.72 -8.47
N LYS A 24 12.85 12.47 -8.36
CA LYS A 24 13.67 11.25 -8.47
C LYS A 24 13.47 10.50 -9.79
N ASP A 25 12.37 10.73 -10.50
CA ASP A 25 12.16 10.12 -11.80
C ASP A 25 13.17 10.65 -12.83
N ASN A 26 13.68 9.73 -13.65
CA ASN A 26 14.68 9.97 -14.70
C ASN A 26 15.93 10.78 -14.24
N ASN A 27 16.27 10.74 -12.94
CA ASN A 27 17.39 11.49 -12.37
C ASN A 27 18.50 10.54 -11.90
N GLN A 28 19.60 10.47 -12.65
CA GLN A 28 20.74 9.58 -12.36
C GLN A 28 21.51 9.94 -11.08
N THR A 29 21.34 11.16 -10.56
CA THR A 29 22.01 11.60 -9.32
C THR A 29 21.16 11.36 -8.08
N ALA A 30 19.87 11.02 -8.25
CA ALA A 30 18.95 10.74 -7.17
C ALA A 30 18.75 9.22 -7.00
N ASN A 31 18.54 8.79 -5.76
CA ASN A 31 18.24 7.38 -5.47
C ASN A 31 16.73 7.12 -5.54
N ALA A 32 16.27 6.49 -6.63
CA ALA A 32 14.87 6.11 -6.84
C ALA A 32 14.35 5.02 -5.88
N SER A 33 15.18 4.50 -4.97
CA SER A 33 14.72 3.57 -3.91
C SER A 33 14.28 4.30 -2.64
N ILE A 34 14.53 5.62 -2.55
CA ILE A 34 14.19 6.44 -1.39
C ILE A 34 12.85 7.12 -1.63
N PHE A 35 11.97 7.07 -0.64
CA PHE A 35 10.66 7.71 -0.64
C PHE A 35 10.62 8.91 0.30
N ASP A 36 9.76 9.87 -0.01
CA ASP A 36 9.62 11.12 0.72
C ASP A 36 8.30 11.16 1.49
N HIS A 37 8.34 11.63 2.74
CA HIS A 37 7.14 11.64 3.57
C HIS A 37 6.15 12.76 3.20
N CYS A 38 6.63 13.79 2.49
CA CYS A 38 5.84 14.94 2.00
C CYS A 38 4.97 15.61 3.09
N ASN A 39 5.36 15.49 4.35
CA ASN A 39 4.58 15.90 5.52
C ASN A 39 3.13 15.38 5.54
N LEU A 40 2.99 14.09 5.20
CA LEU A 40 1.75 13.34 5.29
C LEU A 40 1.23 13.31 6.74
N ILE A 41 -0.04 13.66 6.92
CA ILE A 41 -0.76 13.60 8.20
C ILE A 41 -1.77 12.45 8.25
N ASN A 42 -2.30 12.03 7.10
CA ASN A 42 -3.23 10.91 7.05
C ASN A 42 -3.31 10.34 5.64
N MET A 43 -3.57 9.03 5.53
CA MET A 43 -3.85 8.39 4.24
C MET A 43 -4.84 7.26 4.42
N GLN A 44 -5.75 7.13 3.46
CA GLN A 44 -6.75 6.06 3.43
C GLN A 44 -6.97 5.56 2.01
N ALA A 45 -7.15 4.25 1.88
CA ALA A 45 -7.69 3.61 0.70
C ALA A 45 -9.21 3.47 0.83
N MET A 46 -9.93 3.84 -0.22
CA MET A 46 -11.36 3.59 -0.38
C MET A 46 -11.52 2.51 -1.44
N ILE A 47 -12.11 1.38 -1.07
CA ILE A 47 -12.39 0.27 -1.99
C ILE A 47 -13.88 0.05 -2.00
N ASN A 48 -14.53 0.28 -3.15
CA ASN A 48 -15.99 0.18 -3.28
C ASN A 48 -16.73 0.95 -2.16
N ASN A 49 -16.22 2.15 -1.84
CA ASN A 49 -16.70 3.04 -0.77
C ASN A 49 -16.46 2.55 0.68
N VAL A 50 -15.72 1.46 0.87
CA VAL A 50 -15.25 1.00 2.20
C VAL A 50 -13.85 1.54 2.47
N ARG A 51 -13.64 2.06 3.67
CA ARG A 51 -12.40 2.74 4.08
C ARG A 51 -11.39 1.78 4.72
N PHE A 52 -10.12 1.92 4.36
CA PHE A 52 -8.98 1.22 4.97
C PHE A 52 -7.80 2.17 5.23
N PRO A 53 -7.19 2.17 6.42
CA PRO A 53 -7.74 1.58 7.65
C PRO A 53 -9.03 2.29 8.09
N GLU A 54 -9.80 1.65 8.96
CA GLU A 54 -11.05 2.23 9.49
C GLU A 54 -10.80 3.46 10.37
N ALA A 55 -9.69 3.47 11.11
CA ALA A 55 -9.25 4.58 11.96
C ALA A 55 -8.09 5.36 11.35
N ASP A 56 -8.12 6.69 11.50
CA ASP A 56 -7.07 7.60 11.02
C ASP A 56 -5.68 7.26 11.57
N TYR A 57 -4.66 7.63 10.80
CA TYR A 57 -3.27 7.47 11.23
C TYR A 57 -2.77 8.63 12.12
N GLU A 58 -3.29 9.84 11.93
CA GLU A 58 -2.88 11.06 12.66
C GLU A 58 -1.36 11.26 12.74
N LEU A 59 -0.71 11.17 11.59
CA LEU A 59 0.74 11.21 11.46
C LEU A 59 1.33 12.58 11.74
N SER A 60 2.51 12.58 12.33
CA SER A 60 3.35 13.77 12.45
C SER A 60 4.81 13.37 12.42
N PHE A 61 5.47 13.65 11.30
CA PHE A 61 6.90 13.39 11.10
C PHE A 61 7.79 14.22 12.05
N PRO A 62 7.53 15.54 12.27
CA PRO A 62 8.28 16.33 13.25
C PRO A 62 8.16 15.81 14.69
N ASN A 63 6.96 15.37 15.08
CA ASN A 63 6.68 14.86 16.43
C ASN A 63 6.87 13.33 16.56
N GLN A 64 7.44 12.68 15.54
CA GLN A 64 7.66 11.22 15.49
C GLN A 64 6.41 10.35 15.74
N LYS A 65 5.22 10.88 15.42
CA LYS A 65 3.96 10.12 15.42
C LYS A 65 3.86 9.29 14.13
N ILE A 66 4.74 8.29 14.00
CA ILE A 66 4.91 7.45 12.81
C ILE A 66 4.99 5.95 13.14
N SER A 67 4.74 5.58 14.40
CA SER A 67 4.88 4.21 14.89
C SER A 67 3.95 3.22 14.19
N ARG A 68 2.70 3.63 13.94
CA ARG A 68 1.67 2.78 13.30
C ARG A 68 2.04 2.41 11.87
N PRO A 69 2.29 3.35 10.93
CA PRO A 69 2.64 2.97 9.57
C PRO A 69 4.03 2.30 9.49
N ASN A 70 4.98 2.66 10.36
CA ASN A 70 6.26 1.94 10.46
C ASN A 70 6.05 0.45 10.82
N ARG A 71 5.14 0.17 11.76
CA ARG A 71 4.77 -1.20 12.11
C ARG A 71 4.05 -1.91 10.96
N ASP A 72 3.18 -1.22 10.23
CA ASP A 72 2.47 -1.80 9.08
C ASP A 72 3.47 -2.25 7.99
N VAL A 73 4.49 -1.44 7.69
CA VAL A 73 5.58 -1.82 6.80
C VAL A 73 6.42 -2.97 7.37
N SER A 74 6.86 -2.87 8.62
CA SER A 74 7.75 -3.86 9.22
C SER A 74 7.11 -5.25 9.31
N THR A 75 5.81 -5.31 9.57
CA THR A 75 5.03 -6.57 9.67
C THR A 75 4.46 -7.05 8.34
N PHE A 76 4.60 -6.29 7.25
CA PHE A 76 4.04 -6.64 5.95
C PHE A 76 4.55 -8.01 5.47
N LYS A 77 5.87 -8.22 5.48
CA LYS A 77 6.51 -9.45 4.97
C LYS A 77 6.07 -10.69 5.75
N GLU A 78 6.01 -10.59 7.08
CA GLU A 78 5.51 -11.64 7.97
C GLU A 78 4.06 -12.01 7.61
N LYS A 79 3.19 -11.00 7.53
CA LYS A 79 1.76 -11.17 7.24
C LYS A 79 1.50 -11.70 5.83
N PHE A 80 2.29 -11.25 4.84
CA PHE A 80 2.13 -11.61 3.45
C PHE A 80 2.59 -13.06 3.19
N TYR A 81 3.79 -13.42 3.63
CA TYR A 81 4.34 -14.77 3.43
C TYR A 81 3.87 -15.80 4.47
N ARG A 82 3.13 -15.36 5.50
CA ARG A 82 2.71 -16.21 6.64
C ARG A 82 3.90 -16.95 7.26
N THR A 83 5.00 -16.23 7.46
CA THR A 83 6.26 -16.78 7.99
C THR A 83 6.61 -16.16 9.33
N ASN A 84 7.60 -16.72 10.04
CA ASN A 84 8.00 -16.25 11.38
C ASN A 84 8.74 -14.90 11.32
N GLU A 85 8.37 -13.99 12.24
CA GLU A 85 8.94 -12.65 12.44
C GLU A 85 10.48 -12.62 12.43
N ILE A 86 11.14 -13.65 12.99
CA ILE A 86 12.60 -13.76 13.08
C ILE A 86 13.26 -13.77 11.69
N ILE A 87 12.58 -14.32 10.67
CA ILE A 87 13.10 -14.47 9.30
C ILE A 87 12.56 -13.35 8.38
N SER A 88 11.44 -12.73 8.76
CA SER A 88 10.72 -11.76 7.93
C SER A 88 10.80 -10.30 8.40
N ASN A 89 11.58 -9.98 9.43
CA ASN A 89 11.78 -8.58 9.82
C ASN A 89 12.42 -7.80 8.67
N CYS A 90 11.83 -6.65 8.30
CA CYS A 90 12.37 -5.77 7.27
C CYS A 90 13.62 -5.01 7.74
N ASN A 91 14.00 -5.10 9.03
CA ASN A 91 15.15 -4.44 9.64
C ASN A 91 15.19 -2.92 9.38
N ILE A 92 14.01 -2.29 9.36
CA ILE A 92 13.86 -0.85 9.20
C ILE A 92 13.74 -0.22 10.60
N SER A 93 14.68 0.64 10.96
CA SER A 93 14.56 1.45 12.17
C SER A 93 13.50 2.53 12.00
N THR A 94 12.91 3.04 13.08
CA THR A 94 11.93 4.15 13.00
C THR A 94 12.48 5.38 12.28
N LEU A 95 13.77 5.67 12.46
CA LEU A 95 14.45 6.75 11.74
C LEU A 95 14.63 6.41 10.25
N GLY A 96 15.02 5.17 9.93
CA GLY A 96 15.14 4.73 8.54
C GLY A 96 13.80 4.74 7.80
N TYR A 97 12.70 4.38 8.48
CA TYR A 97 11.35 4.55 7.94
C TYR A 97 11.06 6.02 7.65
N ARG A 98 11.33 6.91 8.60
CA ARG A 98 11.06 8.35 8.46
C ARG A 98 11.83 8.97 7.28
N ASP A 99 13.11 8.65 7.19
CA ASP A 99 14.05 9.37 6.32
C ASP A 99 14.20 8.72 4.94
N PHE A 100 13.90 7.42 4.81
CA PHE A 100 14.11 6.69 3.55
C PHE A 100 12.89 5.95 3.02
N TYR A 101 12.05 5.41 3.90
CA TYR A 101 10.97 4.50 3.52
C TYR A 101 9.61 4.84 4.16
N PRO A 102 9.08 6.07 4.02
CA PRO A 102 7.76 6.46 4.51
C PRO A 102 6.64 5.86 3.64
N LEU A 103 6.62 4.54 3.52
CA LEU A 103 5.66 3.77 2.75
C LEU A 103 4.42 3.49 3.59
N MET A 104 3.25 3.62 2.97
CA MET A 104 1.97 3.29 3.58
C MET A 104 1.52 1.92 3.09
N VAL A 105 1.30 0.98 4.02
CA VAL A 105 0.83 -0.37 3.70
C VAL A 105 -0.60 -0.54 4.21
N PHE A 106 -1.54 -0.68 3.29
CA PHE A 106 -2.93 -0.99 3.58
C PHE A 106 -3.13 -2.50 3.52
N ASP A 107 -3.45 -3.10 4.67
CA ASP A 107 -3.88 -4.50 4.77
C ASP A 107 -5.38 -4.60 4.51
N LEU A 108 -5.74 -5.26 3.41
CA LEU A 108 -7.12 -5.38 2.93
C LEU A 108 -7.63 -6.82 2.99
N ARG A 109 -6.89 -7.73 3.64
CA ARG A 109 -7.22 -9.17 3.62
C ARG A 109 -8.58 -9.47 4.21
N ASN A 110 -9.01 -8.70 5.22
CA ASN A 110 -10.27 -8.87 5.93
C ASN A 110 -11.46 -8.15 5.25
N GLN A 111 -11.35 -7.84 3.95
CA GLN A 111 -12.48 -7.35 3.17
C GLN A 111 -13.66 -8.33 3.22
N SER A 112 -14.85 -7.80 3.51
CA SER A 112 -16.09 -8.57 3.56
C SER A 112 -16.31 -9.36 2.26
N GLU A 113 -16.64 -10.64 2.38
CA GLU A 113 -17.09 -11.47 1.25
C GLU A 113 -18.43 -10.99 0.65
N ARG A 114 -19.14 -10.08 1.33
CA ARG A 114 -20.35 -9.43 0.79
C ARG A 114 -20.05 -8.43 -0.32
N LEU A 115 -18.80 -7.99 -0.46
CA LEU A 115 -18.37 -7.23 -1.64
C LEU A 115 -18.46 -8.16 -2.85
N LYS A 116 -19.44 -7.91 -3.72
CA LYS A 116 -19.61 -8.68 -4.96
C LYS A 116 -18.29 -8.67 -5.73
N PRO A 117 -17.90 -9.79 -6.39
CA PRO A 117 -16.82 -9.78 -7.38
C PRO A 117 -17.26 -8.82 -8.49
N SER A 118 -16.77 -7.59 -8.38
CA SER A 118 -17.04 -6.46 -9.24
C SER A 118 -15.74 -5.68 -9.28
N VAL A 119 -15.49 -5.04 -10.42
CA VAL A 119 -14.28 -4.23 -10.63
C VAL A 119 -14.05 -3.36 -9.41
N SER A 120 -12.95 -3.58 -8.70
CA SER A 120 -12.68 -2.87 -7.45
C SER A 120 -12.40 -1.40 -7.78
N ASP A 121 -13.31 -0.49 -7.40
CA ASP A 121 -13.02 0.95 -7.49
C ASP A 121 -12.11 1.32 -6.31
N ILE A 122 -10.84 1.58 -6.60
CA ILE A 122 -9.81 1.90 -5.62
C ILE A 122 -9.46 3.39 -5.71
N GLN A 123 -9.69 4.12 -4.63
CA GLN A 123 -9.33 5.52 -4.50
C GLN A 123 -8.42 5.72 -3.29
N ILE A 124 -7.31 6.43 -3.47
CA ILE A 124 -6.40 6.80 -2.38
C ILE A 124 -6.64 8.26 -2.03
N LYS A 125 -6.90 8.54 -0.76
CA LYS A 125 -6.99 9.91 -0.22
C LYS A 125 -5.83 10.13 0.73
N ALA A 126 -5.02 11.13 0.45
CA ALA A 126 -3.93 11.57 1.32
C ALA A 126 -4.14 13.01 1.77
N TYR A 127 -3.72 13.29 2.98
CA TYR A 127 -3.81 14.58 3.64
C TYR A 127 -2.41 14.96 4.12
N PHE A 128 -2.04 16.22 3.91
CA PHE A 128 -0.71 16.75 4.22
C PHE A 128 -0.86 17.99 5.10
N SER A 129 0.12 18.25 5.98
CA SER A 129 0.11 19.46 6.82
C SER A 129 0.55 20.71 6.10
N GLU A 130 1.19 20.56 4.94
CA GLU A 130 1.69 21.65 4.10
C GLU A 130 1.54 21.29 2.62
N ASN A 131 1.90 22.22 1.75
CA ASN A 131 1.89 21.98 0.31
C ASN A 131 2.90 20.89 -0.05
N VAL A 132 2.46 19.92 -0.84
CA VAL A 132 3.33 18.88 -1.37
C VAL A 132 4.37 19.56 -2.29
N PRO A 133 5.66 19.19 -2.19
CA PRO A 133 6.71 19.77 -3.04
C PRO A 133 6.41 19.61 -4.53
N ASP A 134 6.94 20.53 -5.34
CA ASP A 134 6.85 20.43 -6.79
C ASP A 134 7.70 19.26 -7.32
N GLY A 135 7.19 18.59 -8.35
CA GLY A 135 7.79 17.36 -8.89
C GLY A 135 7.64 16.12 -7.99
N THR A 136 6.70 16.13 -7.04
CA THR A 136 6.32 14.93 -6.30
C THR A 136 5.41 14.03 -7.11
N GLU A 137 5.82 12.77 -7.26
CA GLU A 137 5.07 11.70 -7.88
C GLU A 137 4.66 10.65 -6.85
N ALA A 138 3.55 9.98 -7.12
CA ALA A 138 2.97 8.99 -6.24
C ALA A 138 3.00 7.61 -6.91
N PHE A 139 3.53 6.62 -6.18
CA PHE A 139 3.65 5.24 -6.64
C PHE A 139 2.77 4.34 -5.79
N ALA A 140 2.06 3.42 -6.45
CA ALA A 140 1.18 2.46 -5.81
C ALA A 140 1.43 1.05 -6.36
N VAL A 141 1.58 0.08 -5.47
CA VAL A 141 1.61 -1.34 -5.79
C VAL A 141 0.37 -1.99 -5.21
N ILE A 142 -0.40 -2.67 -6.06
CA ILE A 142 -1.59 -3.40 -5.66
C ILE A 142 -1.28 -4.89 -5.79
N ILE A 143 -1.48 -5.62 -4.70
CA ILE A 143 -1.27 -7.07 -4.67
C ILE A 143 -2.62 -7.73 -4.54
N SER A 144 -3.01 -8.50 -5.55
CA SER A 144 -4.27 -9.24 -5.62
C SER A 144 -4.03 -10.74 -5.63
N GLU A 145 -5.02 -11.51 -5.15
CA GLU A 145 -5.02 -12.97 -5.30
C GLU A 145 -5.83 -13.34 -6.54
N ARG A 146 -5.20 -14.06 -7.47
CA ARG A 146 -5.91 -14.70 -8.58
C ARG A 146 -6.41 -16.07 -8.13
N LEU A 147 -7.72 -16.23 -8.05
CA LEU A 147 -8.36 -17.53 -7.83
C LEU A 147 -8.51 -18.23 -9.17
N GLY A 148 -7.62 -19.18 -9.47
CA GLY A 148 -7.80 -20.07 -10.62
C GLY A 148 -8.82 -21.16 -10.30
N LYS A 149 -9.75 -21.43 -11.22
CA LYS A 149 -10.66 -22.58 -11.11
C LYS A 149 -10.09 -23.72 -11.94
N LEU A 150 -9.82 -24.85 -11.26
CA LEU A 150 -9.52 -26.10 -11.94
C LEU A 150 -10.82 -26.73 -12.40
N LYS A 151 -11.04 -26.75 -13.71
CA LYS A 151 -12.11 -27.55 -14.32
C LYS A 151 -11.52 -28.85 -14.86
N SER A 152 -12.14 -29.97 -14.49
CA SER A 152 -11.86 -31.28 -15.06
C SER A 152 -12.98 -31.65 -16.02
N ASN A 153 -12.65 -31.83 -17.31
CA ASN A 153 -13.58 -32.28 -18.33
C ASN A 153 -13.46 -33.81 -18.57
N GLY A 154 -13.22 -34.58 -17.52
CA GLY A 154 -13.09 -36.04 -17.60
C GLY A 154 -11.71 -36.55 -18.01
N ASP A 155 -11.01 -35.89 -18.96
CA ASP A 155 -9.71 -36.35 -19.46
C ASP A 155 -8.52 -35.41 -19.16
N ARG A 156 -8.77 -34.11 -18.89
CA ARG A 156 -7.71 -33.12 -18.62
C ARG A 156 -8.17 -32.05 -17.65
N PHE A 157 -7.21 -31.57 -16.85
CA PHE A 157 -7.38 -30.41 -15.98
C PHE A 157 -6.95 -29.14 -16.73
N ASN A 158 -7.84 -28.16 -16.78
CA ASN A 158 -7.55 -26.83 -17.32
C ASN A 158 -7.61 -25.80 -16.19
N PHE A 159 -6.65 -24.87 -16.19
CA PHE A 159 -6.66 -23.68 -15.34
C PHE A 159 -7.41 -22.54 -16.08
N GLU A 160 -8.52 -22.08 -15.50
CA GLU A 160 -9.20 -20.83 -15.89
C GLU A 160 -9.00 -19.75 -14.81
#